data_AF-A0A414SK81-F1
#
_entry.id   AF-A0A414SK81-F1
#
_cell.length_a   1.000
_cell.length_b   1.000
_cell.length_c   1.000
_cell.angle_alpha   90.00
_cell.angle_beta   90.00
_cell.angle_gamma   90.00
#
_symmetry.space_group_name_H-M   'P 1'
#
loop_
_entity.id
_entity.type
_entity.pdbx_description
1 polymer ?
#
loop_
_entity_poly.entity_id
_entity_poly.type
_entity_poly.pdbx_seq_one_letter_code
_entity_poly.pdbx_strand_id
1 'polypeptide(L)' 'MLKIGDTVKVIRITNTGELIPIGTICTVLEVRKELDGKYYYGIGDNRFYSKSVNGYYLENELEKGHLEWIKE' A
#
# COMPACT_ATOMS: atom_id res chain seq x y z
N MET A 1 -8.47 -2.38 8.28
CA MET A 1 -7.05 -2.53 8.66
C MET A 1 -6.35 -3.42 7.65
N LEU A 2 -5.37 -2.87 6.93
CA LEU A 2 -4.54 -3.61 5.98
C LEU A 2 -3.48 -4.46 6.70
N LYS A 3 -3.01 -5.51 6.04
CA LYS A 3 -1.99 -6.45 6.54
C LYS A 3 -0.87 -6.62 5.54
N ILE A 4 0.32 -7.01 6.02
CA ILE A 4 1.44 -7.39 5.15
C ILE A 4 0.97 -8.48 4.17
N GLY A 5 1.28 -8.30 2.89
CA GLY A 5 0.85 -9.17 1.79
C GLY A 5 -0.46 -8.75 1.13
N ASP A 6 -1.25 -7.83 1.73
CA ASP A 6 -2.42 -7.28 1.04
C ASP A 6 -1.98 -6.54 -0.23
N THR A 7 -2.69 -6.80 -1.33
CA THR A 7 -2.59 -5.99 -2.54
C THR A 7 -3.43 -4.72 -2.37
N VAL A 8 -2.88 -3.57 -2.71
CA VAL A 8 -3.52 -2.27 -2.55
C VAL A 8 -3.28 -1.40 -3.78
N LYS A 9 -4.18 -0.46 -4.04
CA LYS A 9 -4.02 0.57 -5.08
C LYS A 9 -3.85 1.93 -4.42
N VAL A 10 -2.88 2.72 -4.87
CA VAL A 10 -2.71 4.12 -4.44
C VAL A 10 -3.87 4.96 -4.99
N ILE A 11 -4.62 5.63 -4.13
CA ILE A 11 -5.78 6.44 -4.53
C ILE A 11 -5.65 7.92 -4.19
N ARG A 12 -4.60 8.30 -3.44
CA ARG A 12 -4.36 9.68 -3.03
C ARG A 12 -2.86 9.93 -2.81
N ILE A 13 -2.44 11.17 -3.01
CA ILE A 13 -1.12 11.66 -2.60
C ILE A 13 -0.98 11.69 -1.08
N THR A 14 0.24 11.53 -0.56
CA THR A 14 0.52 11.70 0.86
C THR A 14 0.67 13.19 1.20
N ASN A 15 0.79 13.51 2.49
CA ASN A 15 1.12 14.87 2.95
C ASN A 15 2.51 15.37 2.51
N THR A 16 3.42 14.47 2.10
CA THR A 16 4.76 14.79 1.61
C THR A 16 4.84 14.84 0.07
N GLY A 17 3.72 14.58 -0.62
CA GLY A 17 3.62 14.61 -2.08
C GLY A 17 3.29 13.26 -2.70
N GLU A 18 3.53 13.13 -3.99
CA GLU A 18 3.35 11.87 -4.72
C GLU A 18 4.65 11.05 -4.65
N LEU A 19 4.66 9.98 -3.85
CA LEU A 19 5.81 9.05 -3.77
C LEU A 19 5.70 7.92 -4.81
N ILE A 20 4.47 7.46 -5.06
CA ILE A 20 4.12 6.42 -6.03
C ILE A 20 2.92 6.95 -6.83
N PRO A 21 2.91 6.81 -8.17
CA PRO A 21 1.82 7.34 -8.98
C PRO A 21 0.45 6.82 -8.56
N ILE A 22 -0.56 7.71 -8.52
CA ILE A 22 -1.96 7.31 -8.27
C ILE A 22 -2.41 6.26 -9.30
N GLY A 23 -3.14 5.24 -8.84
CA GLY A 23 -3.58 4.11 -9.65
C GLY A 23 -2.59 2.95 -9.69
N THR A 24 -1.37 3.12 -9.17
CA THR A 24 -0.39 2.03 -9.07
C THR A 24 -0.86 0.98 -8.07
N ILE A 25 -0.79 -0.29 -8.48
CA ILE A 25 -1.04 -1.45 -7.63
C ILE A 25 0.28 -1.86 -6.95
N CYS A 26 0.24 -2.01 -5.63
CA CYS A 26 1.37 -2.36 -4.78
C CYS A 26 0.99 -3.46 -3.78
N THR A 27 1.99 -3.98 -3.07
CA THR A 27 1.80 -4.87 -1.92
C THR A 27 2.20 -4.16 -0.64
N VAL A 28 1.46 -4.38 0.44
CA VAL A 28 1.86 -3.96 1.79
C VAL A 28 3.03 -4.81 2.25
N LEU A 29 4.18 -4.18 2.47
CA LEU A 29 5.42 -4.82 2.92
C LEU A 29 5.65 -4.60 4.42
N GLU A 30 5.12 -3.51 4.98
CA GLU A 30 5.32 -3.13 6.37
C GLU A 30 4.09 -2.44 6.96
N VAL A 31 3.86 -2.65 8.26
CA VAL A 31 2.81 -1.97 9.02
C VAL A 31 3.43 -1.42 10.29
N ARG A 32 3.46 -0.09 10.44
CA ARG A 32 3.94 0.58 11.64
C ARG A 32 2.80 1.32 12.33
N LYS A 33 2.80 1.27 13.66
CA LYS A 33 1.99 2.16 14.48
C LYS A 33 2.93 3.20 15.09
N GLU A 34 2.75 4.45 14.71
CA GLU A 34 3.58 5.54 15.19
C GLU A 34 3.05 6.12 16.51
N LEU A 35 3.81 7.03 17.11
CA LEU A 35 3.47 7.68 18.39
C LEU A 35 2.14 8.45 18.37
N ASP A 36 1.70 8.88 17.18
CA ASP A 36 0.40 9.53 16.96
C ASP A 36 -0.79 8.55 17.00
N GLY A 37 -0.52 7.26 17.19
CA GLY A 37 -1.52 6.19 17.23
C GLY A 37 -2.03 5.76 15.86
N LYS A 38 -1.58 6.38 14.77
CA LYS A 38 -1.99 6.04 13.40
C LYS A 38 -1.15 4.89 12.86
N TYR A 39 -1.76 4.17 11.92
CA TYR A 39 -1.08 3.12 11.17
C TYR A 39 -0.55 3.69 9.85
N TYR A 40 0.72 3.44 9.59
CA TYR A 40 1.40 3.73 8.34
C TYR A 40 1.75 2.42 7.65
N TYR A 41 1.42 2.35 6.36
CA TYR A 41 1.57 1.17 5.53
C TYR A 41 2.70 1.40 4.54
N GLY A 42 3.82 0.69 4.76
CA GLY A 42 4.92 0.66 3.82
C GLY A 42 4.54 -0.20 2.63
N ILE A 43 4.47 0.39 1.44
CA ILE A 43 4.08 -0.31 0.21
C ILE A 43 5.23 -0.32 -0.81
N GLY A 44 5.25 -1.34 -1.65
CA GLY A 44 6.23 -1.50 -2.72
C GLY A 44 5.70 -2.36 -3.86
N ASP A 45 6.44 -2.39 -4.97
CA ASP A 45 6.10 -3.21 -6.12
C ASP A 45 6.31 -4.70 -5.78
N ASN A 46 5.36 -5.55 -6.15
CA ASN A 46 5.49 -7.01 -6.05
C ASN A 46 6.28 -7.62 -7.22
N ARG A 47 6.56 -6.84 -8.27
CA ARG A 47 7.10 -7.33 -9.54
C ARG A 47 8.54 -7.81 -9.49
N PHE A 48 9.29 -7.46 -8.45
CA PHE A 48 10.68 -7.90 -8.33
C PHE A 48 10.97 -8.13 -6.85
N TYR A 49 11.79 -9.15 -6.56
CA TYR A 49 12.25 -9.60 -5.24
C TYR A 49 12.89 -8.53 -4.31
N SER A 50 12.82 -7.26 -4.70
CA SER A 50 13.00 -6.07 -3.90
C SER A 50 11.88 -5.95 -2.86
N LYS A 51 12.15 -6.43 -1.63
CA LYS A 51 11.33 -6.15 -0.44
C LYS A 51 11.45 -4.70 0.05
N SER A 52 11.92 -3.78 -0.78
CA SER A 52 12.12 -2.39 -0.39
C SER A 52 10.78 -1.65 -0.35
N VAL A 53 10.54 -0.97 0.77
CA VAL A 53 9.41 -0.05 0.92
C VAL A 53 9.70 1.19 0.07
N ASN A 54 8.81 1.48 -0.88
CA ASN A 54 8.93 2.62 -1.80
C ASN A 54 8.20 3.87 -1.26
N GLY A 55 7.30 3.71 -0.30
CA GLY A 55 6.62 4.80 0.38
C GLY A 55 5.72 4.32 1.51
N TYR A 56 5.41 5.23 2.43
CA TYR A 56 4.48 5.00 3.53
C TYR A 56 3.20 5.79 3.33
N TYR A 57 2.07 5.13 3.51
CA TYR A 57 0.73 5.68 3.26
C TYR A 57 -0.19 5.42 4.44
N LEU A 58 -1.22 6.25 4.60
CA LEU A 58 -2.32 6.04 5.53
C LEU A 58 -3.37 5.09 4.92
N GLU A 59 -4.20 4.47 5.77
CA GLU A 59 -5.24 3.54 5.31
C GLU A 59 -6.21 4.18 4.30
N ASN A 60 -6.54 5.46 4.49
CA ASN A 60 -7.46 6.20 3.62
C ASN A 60 -6.83 6.70 2.30
N GLU A 61 -5.53 6.46 2.09
CA GLU A 61 -4.81 6.77 0.85
C GLU A 61 -4.64 5.53 -0.04
N LEU A 62 -5.12 4.37 0.45
CA LEU A 62 -5.02 3.07 -0.19
C LEU A 62 -6.39 2.43 -0.35
N GLU A 63 -6.65 1.83 -1.51
CA GLU A 63 -7.81 0.96 -1.73
C GLU A 63 -7.36 -0.50 -1.65
N LYS A 64 -7.98 -1.29 -0.77
CA LYS A 64 -7.68 -2.71 -0.65
C LYS A 64 -8.15 -3.46 -1.88
N GLY A 65 -7.24 -4.17 -2.54
CA GLY A 65 -7.56 -5.07 -3.64
C GLY A 65 -8.39 -6.27 -3.17
N HIS A 66 -9.16 -6.82 -4.10
CA HIS A 66 -9.91 -8.06 -3.92
C HIS A 66 -9.52 -9.04 -5.02
N LEU A 67 -9.36 -10.31 -4.65
CA LEU A 67 -9.13 -11.39 -5.61
C LEU A 67 -10.48 -12.01 -5.93
N GLU A 68 -10.82 -12.03 -7.22
CA GLU A 68 -12.03 -12.69 -7.71
C GLU A 68 -11.67 -13.80 -8.67
N TRP A 69 -12.30 -14.95 -8.49
CA TRP A 69 -12.23 -16.05 -9.45
C TRP A 69 -13.11 -15.69 -10.64
N ILE A 70 -12.49 -15.52 -11.81
CA ILE A 70 -13.23 -15.40 -13.06
C ILE A 70 -13.53 -16.83 -13.54
N LYS A 71 -14.80 -17.19 -13.61
CA LYS A 71 -15.22 -18.43 -14.30
C LYS A 71 -15.17 -18.17 -15.80
N GLU A 72 -14.45 -19.01 -16.52
CA GLU A 72 -14.50 -19.10 -17.98
C GLU A 72 -15.86 -19.58 -18.49
#